data_AF-A0A445ADB0-F1
#
_entry.id   AF-A0A445ADB0-F1
#
_cell.length_a   1.000
_cell.length_b   1.000
_cell.length_c   1.000
_cell.angle_alpha   90.00
_cell.angle_beta   90.00
_cell.angle_gamma   90.00
#
_symmetry.space_group_name_H-M   'P 1'
#
loop_
_entity.id
_entity.type
_entity.pdbx_description
1 polymer ?
#
loop_
_entity_poly.entity_id
_entity_poly.type
_entity_poly.pdbx_seq_one_letter_code
_entity_poly.pdbx_strand_id
1 'polypeptide(L)'
;MAAESSRSCQSRSSAPKRELVCRHGERPVLRVSGTRNNPGRRFWGCVYYEIQEECDFFRWADPEADSDDPHVARMKRKVAAMKAKVRDVEWKFKVAAGLGIFGWAVLFCFLWQIWFSQRQGVACVMPLKYG
;
A
#
# COMPACT_ATOMS: atom_id res chain seq x y z
N MET A 1 42.23 -6.84 -36.85
CA MET A 1 40.96 -7.53 -37.17
C MET A 1 40.24 -7.75 -35.86
N ALA A 2 39.12 -7.05 -35.64
CA ALA A 2 38.23 -7.27 -34.50
C ALA A 2 36.84 -7.49 -35.08
N ALA A 3 36.32 -8.71 -34.94
CA ALA A 3 34.97 -9.07 -35.27
C ALA A 3 34.21 -9.24 -33.95
N GLU A 4 33.04 -8.61 -33.82
CA GLU A 4 31.88 -9.06 -33.03
C GLU A 4 30.87 -7.92 -33.01
N SER A 5 29.80 -7.99 -33.80
CA SER A 5 28.59 -8.79 -33.60
C SER A 5 27.47 -7.90 -33.05
N SER A 6 26.62 -7.48 -33.99
CA SER A 6 25.33 -6.83 -33.83
C SER A 6 24.50 -7.44 -32.70
N ARG A 7 23.95 -6.59 -31.82
CA ARG A 7 22.76 -6.92 -31.03
C ARG A 7 21.80 -5.75 -31.14
N SER A 8 20.85 -5.88 -32.07
CA SER A 8 19.70 -4.98 -32.13
C SER A 8 18.84 -5.25 -30.90
N CYS A 9 18.70 -4.23 -30.05
CA CYS A 9 17.83 -4.30 -28.88
C CYS A 9 16.37 -4.11 -29.35
N GLN A 10 15.76 -5.15 -29.88
CA GLN A 10 14.31 -5.19 -30.07
C GLN A 10 13.63 -5.61 -28.77
N SER A 11 13.37 -4.65 -27.88
CA SER A 11 12.43 -4.85 -26.77
C SER A 11 11.03 -4.44 -27.21
N ARG A 12 10.39 -5.26 -28.05
CA ARG A 12 8.93 -5.22 -28.24
C ARG A 12 8.28 -6.26 -27.34
N SER A 13 8.20 -5.97 -26.05
CA SER A 13 7.30 -6.72 -25.15
C SER A 13 5.94 -6.03 -25.11
N SER A 14 5.22 -6.03 -26.23
CA SER A 14 3.78 -5.80 -26.22
C SER A 14 3.11 -7.14 -25.98
N ALA A 15 2.73 -7.40 -24.73
CA ALA A 15 1.81 -8.48 -24.41
C ALA A 15 0.59 -8.40 -25.35
N PRO A 16 0.04 -9.53 -25.83
CA PRO A 16 -1.09 -9.48 -26.74
C PRO A 16 -2.28 -8.87 -26.01
N LYS A 17 -2.51 -7.58 -26.24
CA LYS A 17 -3.75 -6.89 -25.90
C LYS A 17 -4.82 -7.70 -26.62
N ARG A 18 -5.66 -8.43 -25.86
CA ARG A 18 -6.78 -9.20 -26.42
C ARG A 18 -7.42 -8.32 -27.48
N GLU A 19 -7.41 -8.80 -28.72
CA GLU A 19 -7.88 -8.00 -29.83
C GLU A 19 -9.34 -7.67 -29.55
N LEU A 20 -9.62 -6.39 -29.28
CA LEU A 20 -10.97 -5.92 -29.07
C LEU A 20 -11.62 -5.94 -30.44
N VAL A 21 -12.66 -6.75 -30.59
CA VAL A 21 -13.40 -6.92 -31.83
C VAL A 21 -14.88 -6.79 -31.52
N CYS A 22 -15.62 -6.04 -32.34
CA CYS A 22 -17.07 -5.93 -32.21
C CYS A 22 -17.77 -7.14 -32.87
N ARG A 23 -19.10 -7.22 -32.80
CA ARG A 23 -19.86 -8.33 -33.41
C ARG A 23 -19.66 -8.46 -34.92
N HIS A 24 -19.29 -7.36 -35.59
CA HIS A 24 -19.01 -7.34 -37.03
C HIS A 24 -17.62 -7.85 -37.41
N GLY A 25 -16.79 -8.29 -36.46
CA GLY A 25 -15.40 -8.65 -36.77
C GLY A 25 -14.47 -7.44 -36.92
N GLU A 26 -15.01 -6.22 -36.84
CA GLU A 26 -14.24 -4.98 -36.99
C GLU A 26 -13.58 -4.54 -35.67
N ARG A 27 -12.40 -3.93 -35.79
CA ARG A 27 -11.70 -3.31 -34.66
C ARG A 27 -12.46 -2.06 -34.20
N PRO A 28 -12.89 -1.97 -32.92
CA PRO A 28 -13.52 -0.78 -32.37
C PRO A 28 -12.61 0.44 -32.43
N VAL A 29 -13.21 1.61 -32.65
CA VAL A 29 -12.53 2.91 -32.71
C VAL A 29 -12.66 3.67 -31.39
N LEU A 30 -11.65 4.48 -31.07
CA LEU A 30 -11.66 5.32 -29.88
C LEU A 30 -12.54 6.56 -30.11
N ARG A 31 -13.57 6.73 -29.29
CA ARG A 31 -14.54 7.82 -29.32
C ARG A 31 -14.53 8.58 -28.00
N VAL A 32 -15.07 9.79 -28.00
CA VAL A 32 -15.21 10.65 -26.83
C VAL A 32 -16.68 10.75 -26.47
N SER A 33 -17.04 10.50 -25.21
CA SER A 33 -18.39 10.65 -24.72
C SER A 33 -18.77 12.13 -24.64
N GLY A 34 -19.85 12.49 -25.34
CA GLY A 34 -20.54 13.78 -25.21
C GLY A 34 -21.69 13.76 -24.20
N THR A 35 -21.85 12.68 -23.43
CA THR A 35 -22.97 12.57 -22.48
C THR A 35 -22.78 13.51 -21.29
N ARG A 36 -23.89 14.10 -20.80
CA ARG A 36 -23.87 14.99 -19.63
C ARG A 36 -23.22 14.35 -18.40
N ASN A 37 -23.37 13.03 -18.24
CA ASN A 37 -22.86 12.29 -17.09
C ASN A 37 -21.38 11.88 -17.26
N ASN A 38 -20.86 11.83 -18.49
CA ASN A 38 -19.47 11.43 -18.77
C ASN A 38 -18.84 12.34 -19.85
N PRO A 39 -18.79 13.67 -19.64
CA PRO A 39 -18.26 14.57 -20.65
C PRO A 39 -16.76 14.32 -20.85
N GLY A 40 -16.31 14.17 -22.09
CA GLY A 40 -14.89 14.05 -22.43
C GLY A 40 -14.24 12.69 -22.13
N ARG A 41 -14.95 11.74 -21.49
CA ARG A 41 -14.41 10.40 -21.20
C ARG A 41 -14.34 9.56 -22.48
N ARG A 42 -13.25 8.82 -22.68
CA ARG A 42 -13.01 8.06 -23.92
C ARG A 42 -13.52 6.62 -23.82
N PHE A 43 -14.08 6.10 -24.90
CA PHE A 43 -14.57 4.72 -25.00
C PHE A 43 -14.25 4.10 -26.37
N TRP A 44 -14.15 2.77 -26.41
CA TRP A 44 -14.06 1.97 -27.63
C TRP A 44 -15.48 1.64 -28.11
N GLY A 45 -15.83 2.08 -29.32
CA GLY A 45 -17.12 1.82 -29.95
C GLY A 45 -16.98 1.19 -31.33
N CYS A 46 -18.02 0.51 -31.82
CA CYS A 46 -18.04 0.03 -33.21
C CYS A 46 -17.88 1.20 -34.20
N VAL A 47 -17.37 0.92 -35.41
CA VAL A 47 -17.36 1.89 -36.51
C VAL A 47 -18.80 2.35 -36.79
N TYR A 48 -19.76 1.43 -36.75
CA TYR A 48 -21.19 1.67 -36.98
C TYR A 48 -21.97 2.11 -35.72
N TYR A 49 -21.29 2.52 -34.64
CA TYR A 49 -21.94 2.84 -33.34
C TYR A 49 -23.02 3.94 -33.41
N GLU A 50 -22.91 4.89 -34.33
CA GLU A 50 -23.92 5.95 -34.52
C GLU A 50 -25.16 5.48 -35.27
N ILE A 51 -25.02 4.41 -36.05
CA ILE A 51 -26.10 3.74 -36.77
C ILE A 51 -26.63 2.67 -35.81
N GLN A 52 -27.31 3.13 -34.76
CA GLN A 52 -27.69 2.36 -33.55
C GLN A 52 -28.41 1.02 -33.79
N GLU A 53 -28.76 0.67 -35.03
CA GLU A 53 -29.53 -0.51 -35.35
C GLU A 53 -28.69 -1.81 -35.50
N GLU A 54 -27.36 -1.72 -35.54
CA GLU A 54 -26.51 -2.89 -35.89
C GLU A 54 -25.46 -3.31 -34.85
N CYS A 55 -24.93 -2.43 -33.98
CA CYS A 55 -23.95 -2.86 -32.98
C CYS A 55 -23.77 -1.92 -31.76
N ASP A 56 -24.19 -2.41 -30.59
CA ASP A 56 -24.03 -1.75 -29.29
C ASP A 56 -22.68 -2.02 -28.61
N PHE A 57 -21.61 -2.24 -29.38
CA PHE A 57 -20.31 -2.51 -28.77
C PHE A 57 -19.80 -1.24 -28.08
N PHE A 58 -19.62 -1.34 -26.76
CA PHE A 58 -19.17 -0.25 -25.91
C PHE A 58 -18.21 -0.77 -24.83
N ARG A 59 -17.03 -0.15 -24.70
CA ARG A 59 -16.11 -0.41 -23.60
C ARG A 59 -15.36 0.86 -23.23
N TRP A 60 -15.33 1.25 -21.95
CA TRP A 60 -14.52 2.40 -21.54
C TRP A 60 -13.04 2.20 -21.87
N ALA A 61 -12.39 3.27 -22.32
CA ALA A 61 -10.97 3.29 -22.65
C ALA A 61 -10.12 3.77 -21.46
N ASP A 62 -10.64 3.61 -20.24
CA ASP A 62 -9.89 3.93 -19.04
C ASP A 62 -8.61 3.08 -19.00
N PRO A 63 -7.49 3.62 -18.48
CA PRO A 63 -6.37 2.78 -18.11
C PRO A 63 -6.92 1.75 -17.12
N GLU A 64 -6.95 0.48 -17.53
CA GLU A 64 -7.61 -0.60 -16.80
C GLU A 64 -7.22 -0.54 -15.32
N ALA A 65 -8.11 0.02 -14.50
CA ALA A 65 -7.90 0.28 -13.09
C ALA A 65 -7.69 -1.02 -12.29
N ASP A 66 -8.11 -2.13 -12.89
CA ASP A 66 -7.90 -3.50 -12.42
C ASP A 66 -7.33 -4.39 -13.53
N SER A 67 -6.38 -3.87 -14.31
CA SER A 67 -5.58 -4.77 -15.13
C SER A 67 -4.72 -5.64 -14.21
N ASP A 68 -4.75 -6.95 -14.45
CA ASP A 68 -3.70 -7.91 -14.08
C ASP A 68 -2.38 -7.57 -14.81
N ASP A 69 -2.06 -6.29 -14.92
CA ASP A 69 -0.81 -5.82 -15.44
C ASP A 69 0.31 -6.33 -14.53
N PRO A 70 1.24 -7.15 -15.05
CA PRO A 70 2.30 -7.74 -14.24
C PRO A 70 3.17 -6.69 -13.53
N HIS A 71 3.25 -5.47 -14.07
CA HIS A 71 3.98 -4.37 -13.46
C HIS A 71 3.22 -3.77 -12.27
N VAL A 72 1.90 -3.57 -12.36
CA VAL A 72 1.05 -3.16 -11.24
C VAL A 72 1.06 -4.22 -10.13
N ALA A 73 0.94 -5.50 -10.48
CA ALA A 73 1.03 -6.59 -9.49
C ALA A 73 2.40 -6.61 -8.78
N ARG A 74 3.50 -6.41 -9.52
CA ARG A 74 4.85 -6.29 -8.94
C ARG A 74 4.96 -5.08 -8.01
N MET A 75 4.40 -3.93 -8.37
CA MET A 75 4.38 -2.74 -7.53
C MET A 75 3.58 -2.99 -6.24
N LYS A 76 2.39 -3.59 -6.33
CA LYS A 76 1.56 -3.97 -5.17
C LYS A 76 2.32 -4.89 -4.21
N ARG A 77 3.05 -5.90 -4.71
CA ARG A 77 3.91 -6.77 -3.88
C ARG A 77 5.01 -6.00 -3.16
N LYS A 78 5.68 -5.05 -3.83
CA LYS A 78 6.70 -4.20 -3.21
C LYS A 78 6.14 -3.34 -2.09
N VAL A 79 4.97 -2.72 -2.31
CA VAL A 79 4.26 -1.93 -1.30
C VAL A 79 3.89 -2.80 -0.10
N ALA A 80 3.35 -4.00 -0.34
CA ALA A 80 3.01 -4.95 0.74
C ALA A 80 4.26 -5.36 1.54
N ALA A 81 5.36 -5.69 0.87
CA ALA A 81 6.62 -6.07 1.52
C ALA A 81 7.20 -4.92 2.35
N MET A 82 7.17 -3.68 1.81
CA MET A 82 7.65 -2.50 2.53
C MET A 82 6.78 -2.19 3.75
N LYS A 83 5.45 -2.28 3.60
CA LYS A 83 4.49 -2.11 4.71
C LYS A 83 4.68 -3.16 5.81
N ALA A 84 4.98 -4.40 5.44
CA ALA A 84 5.29 -5.46 6.41
C ALA A 84 6.55 -5.14 7.24
N LYS A 85 7.60 -4.59 6.62
CA LYS A 85 8.82 -4.17 7.32
C LYS A 85 8.55 -3.02 8.30
N VAL A 86 7.75 -2.03 7.90
CA VAL A 86 7.36 -0.92 8.80
C VAL A 86 6.63 -1.45 10.02
N ARG A 87 5.66 -2.35 9.83
CA ARG A 87 4.91 -2.96 10.93
C ARG A 87 5.79 -3.79 11.87
N ASP A 88 6.79 -4.50 11.33
CA ASP A 88 7.75 -5.27 12.14
C ASP A 88 8.61 -4.36 13.02
N VAL A 89 9.14 -3.26 12.45
CA VAL A 89 9.90 -2.25 13.21
C VAL A 89 9.02 -1.57 14.26
N GLU A 90 7.80 -1.20 13.89
CA GLU A 90 6.84 -0.58 14.81
C GLU A 90 6.48 -1.52 15.97
N TRP A 91 6.27 -2.81 15.69
CA TRP A 91 6.02 -3.83 16.72
C TRP A 91 7.20 -3.98 17.68
N LYS A 92 8.43 -4.07 17.14
CA LYS A 92 9.66 -4.13 17.94
C LYS A 92 9.80 -2.92 18.85
N PHE A 93 9.52 -1.73 18.33
CA PHE A 93 9.53 -0.49 19.11
C PHE A 93 8.49 -0.52 20.23
N LYS A 94 7.25 -0.96 19.95
CA LYS A 94 6.18 -1.11 20.95
C LYS A 94 6.55 -2.10 22.05
N VAL A 95 7.17 -3.24 21.70
CA VAL A 95 7.64 -4.23 22.67
C VAL A 95 8.76 -3.65 23.56
N ALA A 96 9.76 -3.01 22.96
CA ALA A 96 10.86 -2.40 23.71
C ALA A 96 10.37 -1.30 24.68
N ALA A 97 9.45 -0.44 24.22
CA ALA A 97 8.83 0.59 25.05
C ALA A 97 8.04 -0.03 26.22
N GLY A 98 7.26 -1.09 25.96
CA GLY A 98 6.51 -1.80 27.01
C GLY A 98 7.41 -2.40 28.10
N LEU A 99 8.51 -3.05 27.71
CA LEU A 99 9.50 -3.59 28.65
C LEU A 99 10.19 -2.49 29.46
N GLY A 100 10.53 -1.37 28.82
CA GLY A 100 11.13 -0.21 29.50
C GLY A 100 10.19 0.41 30.53
N ILE A 101 8.91 0.62 30.18
CA ILE A 101 7.89 1.15 31.09
C ILE A 101 7.68 0.21 32.27
N PHE A 102 7.57 -1.10 32.02
CA PHE A 102 7.39 -2.09 33.08
C PHE A 102 8.58 -2.11 34.05
N GLY A 103 9.81 -2.11 33.53
CA GLY A 103 11.02 -2.04 34.35
C GLY A 103 11.08 -0.76 35.19
N TRP A 104 10.76 0.38 34.60
CA TRP A 104 10.74 1.67 35.32
C TRP A 104 9.68 1.72 36.43
N ALA A 105 8.47 1.20 36.17
CA ALA A 105 7.41 1.14 37.18
C ALA A 105 7.80 0.27 38.38
N VAL A 106 8.44 -0.87 38.13
CA VAL A 106 8.94 -1.75 39.20
C VAL A 106 10.01 -1.04 40.03
N LEU A 107 10.99 -0.41 39.39
CA LEU A 107 12.02 0.38 40.09
C LEU A 107 11.40 1.53 40.90
N PHE A 108 10.45 2.24 40.32
CA PHE A 108 9.73 3.32 41.00
C PHE A 108 8.99 2.81 42.24
N CYS A 109 8.26 1.68 42.13
CA CYS A 109 7.61 1.04 43.25
C CYS A 109 8.60 0.63 44.35
N PHE A 110 9.75 0.05 43.99
CA PHE A 110 10.79 -0.31 44.96
C PHE A 110 11.37 0.92 45.66
N LEU A 111 11.69 1.98 44.92
CA LEU A 111 12.19 3.24 45.50
C LEU A 111 11.15 3.89 46.40
N TRP A 112 9.87 3.85 46.02
CA TRP A 112 8.77 4.33 46.85
C TRP A 112 8.65 3.55 48.16
N GLN A 113 8.74 2.22 48.10
CA GLN A 113 8.73 1.35 49.28
C GLN A 113 9.90 1.69 50.22
N ILE A 114 11.13 1.80 49.70
CA ILE A 114 12.31 2.14 50.50
C ILE A 114 12.14 3.51 51.17
N TRP A 115 11.70 4.52 50.41
CA TRP A 115 11.46 5.85 50.95
C TRP A 115 10.40 5.83 52.05
N PHE A 116 9.32 5.08 51.86
CA PHE A 116 8.26 4.92 52.85
C PHE A 116 8.75 4.21 54.12
N SER A 117 9.53 3.14 53.98
CA SER A 117 10.16 2.43 55.10
C SER A 117 11.14 3.32 55.88
N GLN A 118 11.97 4.11 55.19
CA GLN A 118 12.84 5.09 55.84
C GLN A 118 12.03 6.13 56.62
N ARG A 119 10.93 6.64 56.04
CA ARG A 119 10.07 7.62 56.70
C ARG A 119 9.33 7.06 57.93
N GLN A 120 8.88 5.81 57.88
CA GLN A 120 8.31 5.13 59.05
C GLN A 120 9.36 4.78 60.10
N GLY A 121 10.56 4.35 59.68
CA GLY A 121 11.68 4.06 60.58
C GLY A 121 12.10 5.29 61.39
N VAL A 122 12.14 6.47 60.77
CA VAL A 122 12.46 7.75 61.44
C VAL A 122 11.37 8.18 62.44
N ALA A 123 10.11 7.79 62.22
CA ALA A 123 9.01 8.08 63.15
C ALA A 123 9.11 7.27 64.47
N CYS A 124 9.85 6.16 64.50
CA CYS A 124 10.07 5.36 65.72
C CYS A 124 11.29 5.81 66.55
N VAL A 125 12.10 6.79 66.10
CA VAL A 125 13.36 7.19 66.77
C VAL A 125 13.30 8.60 67.35
N MET A 126 12.32 8.92 68.21
CA MET A 126 12.32 10.14 69.06
C MET A 126 11.43 9.95 70.31
N PRO A 127 11.77 10.54 71.47
CA PRO A 127 12.75 10.08 72.44
C PRO A 127 12.08 9.53 73.72
N LEU A 128 12.62 8.43 74.29
CA LEU A 128 12.38 8.11 75.70
C LEU A 128 13.14 9.14 76.54
N LYS A 129 12.41 10.13 77.08
CA LYS A 129 12.89 11.05 78.11
C LYS A 129 13.43 10.23 79.28
N TYR A 130 14.74 10.32 79.52
CA TYR A 130 15.35 9.93 80.78
C TYR A 130 14.92 10.95 81.84
N GLY A 131 14.18 10.47 82.84
CA GLY A 131 13.88 11.17 84.09
C GLY A 131 14.80 10.70 85.20
#